data_AF-A0A8D8PS01-F1
#
_entry.id   AF-A0A8D8PS01-F1
#
_cell.length_a   1.000
_cell.length_b   1.000
_cell.length_c   1.000
_cell.angle_alpha   90.00
_cell.angle_beta   90.00
_cell.angle_gamma   90.00
#
_symmetry.space_group_name_H-M   'P 1'
#
loop_
_entity.id
_entity.type
_entity.pdbx_description
1 polymer ?
#
loop_
_entity_poly.entity_id
_entity_poly.type
_entity_poly.pdbx_seq_one_letter_code
_entity_poly.pdbx_strand_id
1 'polypeptide(L)'
;LMAPVSFSLKLVMCLVCGCTGCGIFIKFCEITLSTVSSLIQSPEPSLKLRFYRDHYRDLPQSTIIRMTTSTNSPYEVHVLFNGYSTVLDTGGMRANCSCTLITGGEHKIIVDTMTAWDGDRIVEALSKHNVTCQDISYVICTHGHSDHIGNNNLFKSATHIVGYSISEKGDLYHDPQFEDGEDYIIDDFIKVTPTPGHTLTDVSVLVETKDNQLIAIADYILQVTYSSVKKTC
;
A
#
# COMPACT_ATOMS: atom_id res chain seq x y z
N LEU A 1 -18.86 33.13 -3.84
CA LEU A 1 -19.10 32.55 -2.50
C LEU A 1 -18.91 31.04 -2.61
N MET A 2 -17.71 30.53 -2.32
CA MET A 2 -17.47 29.08 -2.24
C MET A 2 -17.54 28.68 -0.76
N ALA A 3 -18.28 27.62 -0.47
CA ALA A 3 -18.44 27.10 0.88
C ALA A 3 -17.10 26.53 1.41
N PRO A 4 -16.78 26.70 2.70
CA PRO A 4 -15.61 26.06 3.30
C PRO A 4 -15.79 24.54 3.27
N VAL A 5 -14.83 23.84 2.67
CA VAL A 5 -14.75 22.36 2.75
C VAL A 5 -14.17 22.02 4.11
N SER A 6 -14.98 21.36 4.94
CA SER A 6 -14.56 20.82 6.24
C SER A 6 -13.94 19.46 6.04
N PHE A 7 -12.73 19.24 6.57
CA PHE A 7 -12.09 17.94 6.61
C PHE A 7 -12.35 17.29 7.97
N SER A 8 -12.89 16.08 7.98
CA SER A 8 -12.96 15.23 9.17
C SER A 8 -12.14 13.98 8.90
N LEU A 9 -11.04 13.84 9.63
CA LEU A 9 -10.18 12.66 9.57
C LEU A 9 -10.52 11.76 10.78
N LYS A 10 -11.09 10.59 10.53
CA LYS A 10 -11.16 9.52 11.53
C LYS A 10 -9.87 8.72 11.48
N LEU A 11 -8.92 9.07 12.35
CA LEU A 11 -7.73 8.28 12.57
C LEU A 11 -8.00 7.30 13.73
N VAL A 12 -8.11 6.00 13.45
CA VAL A 12 -8.07 4.98 14.51
C VAL A 12 -6.59 4.69 14.76
N MET A 13 -5.98 5.46 15.65
CA MET A 13 -4.57 5.30 16.02
C MET A 13 -4.47 4.40 17.24
N CYS A 14 -3.85 3.23 17.10
CA CYS A 14 -3.48 2.40 18.23
C CYS A 14 -2.14 2.90 18.79
N LEU A 15 -2.19 3.76 19.79
CA LEU A 15 -1.01 4.19 20.55
C LEU A 15 -0.78 3.20 21.69
N VAL A 16 0.21 2.32 21.57
CA VAL A 16 0.75 1.58 22.72
C VAL A 16 1.82 2.46 23.36
N CYS A 17 1.45 3.23 24.38
CA CYS A 17 2.40 3.90 25.25
C CYS A 17 2.86 2.90 26.33
N GLY A 18 4.05 2.34 26.18
CA GLY A 18 4.66 1.48 27.18
C GLY A 18 5.38 2.30 28.25
N CYS A 19 4.73 2.54 29.39
CA CYS A 19 5.44 2.75 30.65
C CYS A 19 5.40 1.46 31.46
N THR A 20 6.56 1.06 31.95
CA THR A 20 6.82 -0.19 32.66
C THR A 20 5.95 -0.35 33.91
N GLY A 21 5.24 -1.48 33.98
CA GLY A 21 4.65 -2.00 35.22
C GLY A 21 3.16 -1.75 35.37
N CYS A 22 2.41 -2.87 35.39
CA CYS A 22 1.00 -3.00 35.77
C CYS A 22 -0.07 -2.69 34.70
N GLY A 23 -0.66 -3.76 34.15
CA GLY A 23 -2.00 -3.77 33.53
C GLY A 23 -2.10 -3.17 32.13
N ILE A 24 -2.50 -3.98 31.15
CA ILE A 24 -2.90 -3.50 29.82
C ILE A 24 -4.18 -2.66 30.00
N PHE A 25 -4.06 -1.34 29.88
CA PHE A 25 -5.20 -0.44 29.77
C PHE A 25 -5.28 0.08 28.34
N ILE A 26 -6.34 -0.32 27.63
CA ILE A 26 -6.69 0.26 26.32
C ILE A 26 -7.30 1.63 26.60
N LYS A 27 -6.60 2.70 26.22
CA LYS A 27 -7.15 4.07 26.24
C LYS A 27 -7.38 4.53 24.82
N PHE A 28 -8.64 4.67 24.44
CA PHE A 28 -9.02 5.30 23.17
C PHE A 28 -8.72 6.80 23.26
N CYS A 29 -7.90 7.33 22.35
CA CYS A 29 -7.66 8.77 22.24
C CYS A 29 -8.29 9.24 20.92
N GLU A 30 -9.43 9.91 21.02
CA GLU A 30 -10.02 10.67 19.91
C GLU A 30 -9.19 11.95 19.72
N ILE A 31 -8.44 12.06 18.63
CA ILE A 31 -7.77 13.31 18.26
C ILE A 31 -8.66 14.07 17.29
N THR A 32 -9.42 15.02 17.82
CA THR A 32 -10.19 15.99 17.04
C THR A 32 -9.27 17.18 16.71
N LEU A 33 -8.78 17.27 15.48
CA LEU A 33 -8.04 18.46 15.02
C LEU A 33 -9.03 19.57 14.65
N SER A 34 -9.15 20.59 15.51
CA SER A 34 -9.94 21.79 15.25
C SER A 34 -9.24 22.74 14.26
N THR A 35 -10.02 23.22 13.30
CA THR A 35 -9.71 24.23 12.26
C THR A 35 -8.92 25.44 12.74
N VAL A 36 -7.94 25.89 11.92
CA VAL A 36 -7.52 27.30 11.87
C VAL A 36 -7.64 27.79 10.44
N SER A 37 -8.49 28.80 10.28
CA SER A 37 -8.76 29.53 9.03
C SER A 37 -7.61 30.49 8.72
N SER A 38 -6.88 30.27 7.64
CA SER A 38 -6.28 31.36 6.86
C SER A 38 -5.88 30.88 5.46
N LEU A 39 -6.24 31.68 4.46
CA LEU A 39 -5.90 31.56 3.04
C LEU A 39 -4.37 31.57 2.87
N ILE A 40 -3.78 30.44 2.47
CA ILE A 40 -2.40 30.39 1.95
C ILE A 40 -2.36 29.39 0.79
N GLN A 41 -2.08 29.87 -0.43
CA GLN A 41 -1.67 29.03 -1.56
C GLN A 41 -0.25 28.51 -1.27
N SER A 42 -0.11 27.20 -1.05
CA SER A 42 1.18 26.51 -0.84
C SER A 42 1.07 25.07 -1.39
N PRO A 43 2.19 24.41 -1.75
CA PRO A 43 2.19 23.32 -2.72
C PRO A 43 1.42 22.09 -2.25
N GLU A 44 0.96 21.29 -3.22
CA GLU A 44 0.27 20.01 -3.06
C GLU A 44 0.79 19.21 -1.85
N PRO A 45 -0.08 18.70 -0.96
CA PRO A 45 0.35 17.89 0.17
C PRO A 45 1.08 16.64 -0.34
N SER A 46 2.39 16.55 -0.06
CA SER A 46 3.16 15.32 -0.35
C SER A 46 3.08 14.40 0.87
N LEU A 47 2.44 13.25 0.70
CA LEU A 47 2.52 12.18 1.69
C LEU A 47 3.94 11.61 1.67
N LYS A 48 4.74 11.92 2.70
CA LYS A 48 6.03 11.27 2.92
C LYS A 48 5.86 10.16 3.95
N LEU A 49 5.75 8.93 3.47
CA LEU A 49 5.86 7.76 4.34
C LEU A 49 7.29 7.69 4.88
N ARG A 50 7.45 7.70 6.21
CA ARG A 50 8.73 7.53 6.88
C ARG A 50 8.62 6.30 7.77
N PHE A 51 9.47 5.31 7.54
CA PHE A 51 9.48 4.07 8.29
C PHE A 51 10.72 4.03 9.20
N TYR A 52 10.50 3.84 10.49
CA TYR A 52 11.57 3.62 11.47
C TYR A 52 11.75 2.11 11.69
N ARG A 53 13.01 1.69 11.69
CA ARG A 53 13.43 0.31 11.97
C ARG A 53 13.43 0.10 13.47
N ASP A 54 12.32 -0.35 14.05
CA ASP A 54 12.32 -0.90 15.41
C ASP A 54 11.48 -2.17 15.52
N HIS A 55 12.03 -3.11 16.30
CA HIS A 55 11.59 -4.49 16.48
C HIS A 55 10.17 -4.62 17.05
N TYR A 56 9.16 -4.83 16.21
CA TYR A 56 7.81 -5.16 16.66
C TYR A 56 7.20 -6.32 15.87
N ARG A 57 6.93 -7.42 16.57
CA ARG A 57 6.54 -8.73 16.03
C ARG A 57 5.03 -8.95 15.84
N ASP A 58 4.16 -8.01 16.24
CA ASP A 58 2.71 -8.27 16.30
C ASP A 58 1.87 -7.05 15.86
N LEU A 59 1.91 -6.70 14.57
CA LEU A 59 0.94 -5.78 13.94
C LEU A 59 0.12 -6.51 12.87
N PRO A 60 -1.15 -6.14 12.64
CA PRO A 60 -1.95 -6.73 11.57
C PRO A 60 -1.31 -6.46 10.19
N GLN A 61 -1.01 -7.53 9.46
CA GLN A 61 -0.46 -7.45 8.11
C GLN A 61 -1.52 -6.97 7.12
N SER A 62 -1.13 -6.04 6.26
CA SER A 62 -1.95 -5.14 5.45
C SER A 62 -2.67 -4.02 6.22
N THR A 63 -2.21 -2.78 5.98
CA THR A 63 -2.87 -1.56 6.44
C THR A 63 -3.25 -0.74 5.20
N ILE A 64 -4.53 -0.72 4.85
CA ILE A 64 -5.04 0.22 3.86
C ILE A 64 -5.27 1.56 4.54
N ILE A 65 -4.53 2.59 4.11
CA ILE A 65 -4.68 3.96 4.61
C ILE A 65 -5.40 4.77 3.57
N ARG A 66 -6.55 5.35 3.93
CA ARG A 66 -7.39 6.19 3.06
C ARG A 66 -7.24 7.65 3.46
N MET A 67 -6.85 8.51 2.53
CA MET A 67 -6.88 9.97 2.70
C MET A 67 -7.72 10.61 1.60
N THR A 68 -8.48 11.66 1.89
CA THR A 68 -9.30 12.33 0.86
C THR A 68 -8.43 13.23 -0.03
N THR A 69 -8.52 13.07 -1.35
CA THR A 69 -7.86 13.89 -2.38
C THR A 69 -8.88 14.80 -3.10
N SER A 70 -8.44 15.59 -4.08
CA SER A 70 -9.33 16.30 -5.01
C SER A 70 -8.95 15.97 -6.45
N THR A 71 -9.05 14.70 -6.80
CA THR A 71 -8.58 14.18 -8.08
C THR A 71 -9.67 13.42 -8.82
N ASN A 72 -9.69 13.55 -10.14
CA ASN A 72 -10.64 12.86 -11.00
C ASN A 72 -10.06 11.51 -11.46
N SER A 73 -9.45 10.77 -10.53
CA SER A 73 -8.85 9.48 -10.81
C SER A 73 -9.91 8.49 -11.30
N PRO A 74 -9.64 7.66 -12.31
CA PRO A 74 -10.56 6.61 -12.73
C PRO A 74 -10.45 5.34 -11.87
N TYR A 75 -9.47 5.25 -10.97
CA TYR A 75 -9.08 3.99 -10.36
C TYR A 75 -9.98 3.55 -9.20
N GLU A 76 -10.09 2.23 -9.07
CA GLU A 76 -10.74 1.50 -7.99
C GLU A 76 -9.77 0.45 -7.44
N VAL A 77 -9.87 0.17 -6.12
CA VAL A 77 -9.03 -0.81 -5.44
C VAL A 77 -9.90 -1.90 -4.82
N HIS A 78 -9.61 -3.15 -5.17
CA HIS A 78 -10.35 -4.34 -4.76
C HIS A 78 -9.43 -5.30 -4.01
N VAL A 79 -9.70 -5.55 -2.73
CA VAL A 79 -8.98 -6.60 -1.99
C VAL A 79 -9.58 -7.95 -2.38
N LEU A 80 -8.85 -8.74 -3.15
CA LEU A 80 -9.29 -10.08 -3.59
C LEU A 80 -9.19 -11.09 -2.45
N PHE A 81 -8.10 -11.01 -1.68
CA PHE A 81 -7.84 -11.86 -0.52
C PHE A 81 -7.17 -11.05 0.58
N ASN A 82 -7.62 -11.27 1.83
CA ASN A 82 -6.95 -10.73 3.01
C ASN A 82 -5.80 -11.66 3.41
N GLY A 83 -4.64 -11.07 3.67
CA GLY A 83 -3.48 -11.75 4.23
C GLY A 83 -3.71 -12.18 5.67
N TYR A 84 -2.89 -13.13 6.11
CA TYR A 84 -2.90 -13.62 7.48
C TYR A 84 -1.51 -14.13 7.85
N SER A 85 -1.24 -14.13 9.16
CA SER A 85 -0.11 -14.85 9.75
C SER A 85 -0.55 -15.40 11.10
N THR A 86 -0.33 -16.69 11.32
CA THR A 86 -0.73 -17.38 12.55
C THR A 86 0.39 -18.32 12.97
N VAL A 87 0.92 -18.09 14.16
CA VAL A 87 1.87 -18.99 14.81
C VAL A 87 1.13 -20.26 15.22
N LEU A 88 1.69 -21.41 14.87
CA LEU A 88 1.16 -22.72 15.20
C LEU A 88 1.78 -23.24 16.50
N ASP A 89 1.04 -24.07 17.24
CA ASP A 89 1.52 -24.69 18.49
C ASP A 89 2.81 -25.53 18.30
N THR A 90 3.05 -26.00 17.06
CA THR A 90 4.25 -26.74 16.66
C THR A 90 5.49 -25.85 16.46
N GLY A 91 5.37 -24.53 16.64
CA GLY A 91 6.42 -23.54 16.42
C GLY A 91 6.57 -23.05 14.98
N GLY A 92 5.78 -23.58 14.05
CA GLY A 92 5.70 -23.10 12.66
C GLY A 92 4.78 -21.88 12.52
N MET A 93 4.70 -21.35 11.30
CA MET A 93 3.79 -20.25 10.94
C MET A 93 2.97 -20.65 9.73
N ARG A 94 1.67 -20.36 9.77
CA ARG A 94 0.78 -20.39 8.61
C ARG A 94 0.53 -18.94 8.20
N ALA A 95 1.07 -18.54 7.05
CA ALA A 95 0.93 -17.20 6.52
C ALA A 95 0.59 -17.20 5.03
N ASN A 96 -0.01 -16.11 4.57
CA ASN A 96 -0.18 -15.76 3.16
C ASN A 96 -0.40 -14.25 3.04
N CYS A 97 -0.02 -13.66 1.90
CA CYS A 97 -0.16 -12.23 1.68
C CYS A 97 -1.62 -11.82 1.41
N SER A 98 -1.88 -10.52 1.50
CA SER A 98 -3.07 -9.94 0.86
C SER A 98 -2.85 -9.89 -0.66
N CYS A 99 -3.91 -10.03 -1.44
CA CYS A 99 -3.85 -9.89 -2.90
C CYS A 99 -4.86 -8.83 -3.32
N THR A 100 -4.39 -7.80 -4.01
CA THR A 100 -5.19 -6.62 -4.35
C THR A 100 -5.19 -6.36 -5.85
N LEU A 101 -6.35 -6.01 -6.39
CA LEU A 101 -6.54 -5.66 -7.80
C LEU A 101 -6.88 -4.16 -7.90
N ILE A 102 -6.18 -3.45 -8.78
CA ILE A 102 -6.45 -2.05 -9.13
C ILE A 102 -6.98 -2.01 -10.58
N THR A 103 -8.11 -1.35 -10.80
CA THR A 103 -8.82 -1.27 -12.10
C THR A 103 -9.42 0.10 -12.34
N GLY A 104 -10.00 0.34 -13.52
CA GLY A 104 -10.83 1.50 -13.83
C GLY A 104 -10.16 2.52 -14.73
N GLY A 105 -8.83 2.69 -14.61
CA GLY A 105 -8.02 3.51 -15.50
C GLY A 105 -7.39 2.74 -16.67
N GLU A 106 -6.29 3.29 -17.19
CA GLU A 106 -5.53 2.72 -18.31
C GLU A 106 -4.88 1.39 -17.91
N HIS A 107 -4.37 1.29 -16.68
CA HIS A 107 -3.68 0.12 -16.19
C HIS A 107 -4.59 -0.80 -15.36
N LYS A 108 -4.36 -2.11 -15.49
CA LYS A 108 -4.89 -3.10 -14.55
C LYS A 108 -3.72 -3.73 -13.83
N ILE A 109 -3.72 -3.60 -12.51
CA ILE A 109 -2.56 -3.92 -11.68
C ILE A 109 -2.97 -4.93 -10.63
N ILE A 110 -2.16 -5.96 -10.46
CA ILE A 110 -2.28 -6.86 -9.32
C ILE A 110 -1.11 -6.62 -8.36
N VAL A 111 -1.42 -6.44 -7.08
CA VAL A 111 -0.44 -6.25 -6.01
C VAL A 111 -0.42 -7.50 -5.14
N ASP A 112 0.76 -8.13 -5.08
CA ASP A 112 1.06 -9.46 -4.54
C ASP A 112 0.23 -10.61 -5.14
N THR A 113 0.84 -11.78 -5.29
CA THR A 113 0.28 -12.93 -6.02
C THR A 113 0.18 -14.21 -5.20
N MET A 114 0.14 -14.10 -3.86
CA MET A 114 -0.04 -15.21 -2.93
C MET A 114 0.97 -16.35 -3.15
N THR A 115 0.68 -17.55 -2.63
CA THR A 115 1.58 -18.71 -2.75
C THR A 115 1.35 -19.48 -4.05
N ALA A 116 2.34 -20.27 -4.49
CA ALA A 116 2.26 -21.05 -5.74
C ALA A 116 1.08 -22.05 -5.83
N TRP A 117 0.41 -22.36 -4.72
CA TRP A 117 -0.77 -23.24 -4.68
C TRP A 117 -2.07 -22.49 -4.97
N ASP A 118 -2.04 -21.16 -5.04
CA ASP A 118 -3.23 -20.32 -5.09
C ASP A 118 -3.63 -19.85 -6.49
N GLY A 119 -2.95 -20.31 -7.55
CA GLY A 119 -3.15 -19.80 -8.92
C GLY A 119 -4.62 -19.84 -9.38
N ASP A 120 -5.31 -20.97 -9.19
CA ASP A 120 -6.72 -21.11 -9.57
C ASP A 120 -7.63 -20.14 -8.82
N ARG A 121 -7.32 -19.85 -7.54
CA ARG A 121 -8.07 -18.90 -6.71
C ARG A 121 -7.94 -17.48 -7.24
N ILE A 122 -6.74 -17.10 -7.67
CA ILE A 122 -6.48 -15.78 -8.26
C ILE A 122 -7.23 -15.63 -9.58
N VAL A 123 -7.16 -16.63 -10.45
CA VAL A 123 -7.89 -16.62 -11.74
C VAL A 123 -9.40 -16.49 -11.51
N GLU A 124 -9.96 -17.26 -10.57
CA GLU A 124 -11.38 -17.18 -10.23
C GLU A 124 -11.74 -15.78 -9.67
N ALA A 125 -10.92 -15.21 -8.78
CA ALA A 125 -11.15 -13.89 -8.22
C ALA A 125 -11.11 -12.79 -9.29
N LEU A 126 -10.12 -12.80 -10.19
CA LEU A 126 -10.03 -11.84 -11.30
C LEU A 126 -11.26 -11.91 -12.23
N SER A 127 -11.76 -13.12 -12.48
CA SER A 127 -12.94 -13.31 -13.34
C SER A 127 -14.20 -12.62 -12.80
N LYS A 128 -14.34 -12.50 -11.47
CA LYS A 128 -15.46 -11.79 -10.81
C LYS A 128 -15.43 -10.28 -11.08
N HIS A 129 -14.26 -9.76 -11.46
CA HIS A 129 -14.06 -8.37 -11.88
C HIS A 129 -14.01 -8.21 -13.41
N ASN A 130 -14.34 -9.25 -14.18
CA ASN A 130 -14.22 -9.28 -15.64
C ASN A 130 -12.79 -8.99 -16.13
N VAL A 131 -11.79 -9.46 -15.39
CA VAL A 131 -10.37 -9.31 -15.71
C VAL A 131 -9.77 -10.70 -15.96
N THR A 132 -8.98 -10.82 -17.03
CA THR A 132 -8.16 -12.00 -17.31
C THR A 132 -6.70 -11.75 -16.92
N CYS A 133 -5.89 -12.80 -16.73
CA CYS A 133 -4.47 -12.63 -16.43
C CYS A 133 -3.71 -11.89 -17.54
N GLN A 134 -4.16 -11.96 -18.80
CA GLN A 134 -3.57 -11.26 -19.94
C GLN A 134 -3.88 -9.76 -19.93
N ASP A 135 -4.94 -9.34 -19.24
CA ASP A 135 -5.32 -7.93 -19.15
C ASP A 135 -4.49 -7.16 -18.12
N ILE A 136 -3.78 -7.86 -17.22
CA ILE A 136 -2.92 -7.24 -16.21
C ILE A 136 -1.68 -6.66 -16.90
N SER A 137 -1.49 -5.35 -16.74
CA SER A 137 -0.34 -4.62 -17.28
C SER A 137 0.82 -4.54 -16.30
N TYR A 138 0.54 -4.57 -14.98
CA TYR A 138 1.57 -4.60 -13.94
C TYR A 138 1.29 -5.67 -12.89
N VAL A 139 2.32 -6.42 -12.52
CA VAL A 139 2.37 -7.25 -11.31
C VAL A 139 3.34 -6.59 -10.35
N ILE A 140 2.86 -6.19 -9.18
CA ILE A 140 3.68 -5.51 -8.17
C ILE A 140 3.72 -6.39 -6.93
N CYS A 141 4.82 -7.08 -6.70
CA CYS A 141 5.07 -7.78 -5.46
C CYS A 141 5.82 -6.84 -4.52
N THR A 142 5.23 -6.58 -3.36
CA THR A 142 5.80 -5.71 -2.33
C THR A 142 7.22 -6.13 -1.97
N HIS A 143 7.50 -7.43 -1.94
CA HIS A 143 8.83 -8.00 -1.76
C HIS A 143 8.90 -9.45 -2.28
N GLY A 144 10.08 -10.09 -2.14
CA GLY A 144 10.41 -11.37 -2.75
C GLY A 144 10.10 -12.64 -1.94
N HIS A 145 9.25 -12.60 -0.92
CA HIS A 145 8.88 -13.83 -0.20
C HIS A 145 7.92 -14.71 -1.02
N SER A 146 7.98 -16.02 -0.77
CA SER A 146 7.30 -17.04 -1.57
C SER A 146 5.77 -16.93 -1.57
N ASP A 147 5.21 -16.33 -0.52
CA ASP A 147 3.79 -16.06 -0.38
C ASP A 147 3.35 -14.72 -0.98
N HIS A 148 4.27 -13.96 -1.61
CA HIS A 148 3.95 -12.73 -2.35
C HIS A 148 4.17 -12.86 -3.86
N ILE A 149 5.07 -13.76 -4.29
CA ILE A 149 5.48 -13.90 -5.71
C ILE A 149 4.99 -15.19 -6.38
N GLY A 150 4.20 -16.00 -5.67
CA GLY A 150 3.97 -17.40 -5.98
C GLY A 150 3.29 -17.65 -7.34
N ASN A 151 2.56 -16.67 -7.88
CA ASN A 151 1.83 -16.81 -9.14
C ASN A 151 2.16 -15.74 -10.19
N ASN A 152 3.35 -15.12 -10.12
CA ASN A 152 3.79 -14.15 -11.13
C ASN A 152 3.76 -14.74 -12.56
N ASN A 153 3.98 -16.06 -12.68
CA ASN A 153 3.96 -16.79 -13.96
C ASN A 153 2.61 -16.77 -14.70
N LEU A 154 1.50 -16.41 -14.03
CA LEU A 154 0.18 -16.24 -14.66
C LEU A 154 0.13 -15.01 -15.58
N PHE A 155 0.92 -13.98 -15.29
CA PHE A 155 0.81 -12.63 -15.85
C PHE A 155 1.96 -12.33 -16.82
N LYS A 156 2.07 -13.11 -17.89
CA LYS A 156 3.24 -13.10 -18.79
C LYS A 156 3.39 -11.86 -19.68
N SER A 157 2.35 -11.04 -19.77
CA SER A 157 2.33 -9.80 -20.56
C SER A 157 2.62 -8.56 -19.71
N ALA A 158 2.63 -8.70 -18.39
CA ALA A 158 2.79 -7.60 -17.46
C ALA A 158 4.27 -7.22 -17.25
N THR A 159 4.51 -5.97 -16.92
CA THR A 159 5.75 -5.54 -16.26
C THR A 159 5.71 -6.03 -14.81
N HIS A 160 6.76 -6.73 -14.39
CA HIS A 160 6.88 -7.31 -13.04
C HIS A 160 7.79 -6.44 -12.20
N ILE A 161 7.25 -5.92 -11.10
CA ILE A 161 7.97 -5.19 -10.07
C ILE A 161 8.01 -6.10 -8.84
N VAL A 162 9.18 -6.56 -8.43
CA VAL A 162 9.36 -7.41 -7.24
C VAL A 162 10.36 -6.72 -6.32
N GLY A 163 9.83 -6.04 -5.30
CA GLY A 163 10.62 -5.10 -4.52
C GLY A 163 11.31 -4.09 -5.44
N TYR A 164 12.64 -4.07 -5.45
CA TYR A 164 13.42 -3.13 -6.26
C TYR A 164 13.72 -3.62 -7.68
N SER A 165 13.33 -4.85 -8.04
CA SER A 165 13.58 -5.42 -9.36
C SER A 165 12.40 -5.16 -10.30
N ILE A 166 12.61 -4.41 -11.37
CA ILE A 166 11.61 -4.21 -12.44
C ILE A 166 12.06 -4.96 -13.69
N SER A 167 11.19 -5.79 -14.24
CA SER A 167 11.49 -6.58 -15.43
C SER A 167 10.27 -6.81 -16.33
N GLU A 168 10.54 -7.05 -17.60
CA GLU A 168 9.54 -7.32 -18.64
C GLU A 168 9.92 -8.57 -19.44
N LYS A 169 8.97 -9.04 -20.25
CA LYS A 169 9.19 -10.17 -21.15
C LYS A 169 10.36 -9.89 -22.10
N GLY A 170 11.24 -10.88 -22.26
CA GLY A 170 12.46 -10.75 -23.07
C GLY A 170 13.70 -10.42 -22.24
N ASP A 171 13.68 -10.74 -20.95
CA ASP A 171 14.79 -10.59 -20.02
C ASP A 171 15.27 -9.12 -19.90
N LEU A 172 14.34 -8.17 -20.09
CA LEU A 172 14.60 -6.75 -19.98
C LEU A 172 14.42 -6.32 -18.53
N TYR A 173 15.46 -5.73 -17.94
CA TYR A 173 15.44 -5.18 -16.59
C TYR A 173 15.59 -3.66 -16.65
N HIS A 174 14.88 -2.98 -15.77
CA HIS A 174 14.91 -1.52 -15.62
C HIS A 174 15.53 -1.15 -14.27
N ASP A 175 16.24 -0.02 -14.25
CA ASP A 175 16.77 0.58 -13.02
C ASP A 175 15.92 1.81 -12.67
N PRO A 176 14.96 1.68 -11.73
CA PRO A 176 14.08 2.77 -11.32
C PRO A 176 14.71 3.71 -10.29
N GLN A 177 15.97 3.49 -9.90
CA GLN A 177 16.65 4.25 -8.83
C GLN A 177 15.92 4.18 -7.47
N PHE A 178 15.25 3.07 -7.16
CA PHE A 178 14.63 2.85 -5.85
C PHE A 178 15.64 2.92 -4.69
N GLU A 179 16.91 2.59 -4.94
CA GLU A 179 18.00 2.75 -3.97
C GLU A 179 18.24 4.22 -3.57
N ASP A 180 17.95 5.15 -4.46
CA ASP A 180 18.04 6.59 -4.22
C ASP A 180 16.78 7.14 -3.51
N GLY A 181 15.77 6.30 -3.29
CA GLY A 181 14.49 6.65 -2.67
C GLY A 181 13.47 7.28 -3.62
N GLU A 182 13.69 7.16 -4.93
CA GLU A 182 12.82 7.71 -5.97
C GLU A 182 11.57 6.85 -6.19
N ASP A 183 10.45 7.50 -6.48
CA ASP A 183 9.19 6.82 -6.81
C ASP A 183 9.24 6.33 -8.27
N TYR A 184 8.76 5.11 -8.52
CA TYR A 184 8.46 4.65 -9.88
C TYR A 184 7.03 5.04 -10.23
N ILE A 185 6.89 5.98 -11.16
CA ILE A 185 5.60 6.52 -11.59
C ILE A 185 5.01 5.61 -12.67
N ILE A 186 3.85 5.02 -12.38
CA ILE A 186 3.09 4.24 -13.37
C ILE A 186 2.24 5.19 -14.22
N ASP A 187 1.51 6.09 -13.56
CA ASP A 187 0.79 7.20 -14.18
C ASP A 187 0.54 8.33 -13.17
N ASP A 188 -0.32 9.29 -13.53
CA ASP A 188 -0.66 10.45 -12.69
C ASP A 188 -1.31 10.10 -11.34
N PHE A 189 -1.89 8.90 -11.20
CA PHE A 189 -2.65 8.48 -10.02
C PHE A 189 -2.05 7.29 -9.30
N ILE A 190 -1.07 6.61 -9.91
CA ILE A 190 -0.45 5.40 -9.38
C ILE A 190 1.07 5.53 -9.40
N LYS A 191 1.67 5.27 -8.25
CA LYS A 191 3.12 5.14 -8.12
C LYS A 191 3.52 4.03 -7.16
N VAL A 192 4.73 3.53 -7.36
CA VAL A 192 5.41 2.59 -6.47
C VAL A 192 6.49 3.34 -5.71
N THR A 193 6.42 3.30 -4.39
CA THR A 193 7.34 4.00 -3.50
C THR A 193 8.23 2.98 -2.79
N PRO A 194 9.57 3.18 -2.74
CA PRO A 194 10.45 2.35 -1.94
C PRO A 194 10.14 2.54 -0.45
N THR A 195 9.84 1.44 0.24
CA THR A 195 9.45 1.43 1.65
C THR A 195 10.21 0.34 2.43
N PRO A 196 11.56 0.36 2.42
CA PRO A 196 12.36 -0.69 3.03
C PRO A 196 12.05 -0.83 4.52
N GLY A 197 11.91 -2.07 4.99
CA GLY A 197 11.48 -2.38 6.35
C GLY A 197 11.58 -3.86 6.68
N HIS A 198 10.53 -4.62 6.34
CA HIS A 198 10.47 -6.07 6.55
C HIS A 198 11.52 -6.78 5.70
N THR A 199 11.67 -6.38 4.43
CA THR A 199 12.87 -6.61 3.64
C THR A 199 13.55 -5.29 3.26
N LEU A 200 14.82 -5.37 2.84
CA LEU A 200 15.59 -4.20 2.40
C LEU A 200 15.09 -3.60 1.09
N THR A 201 14.22 -4.32 0.37
CA THR A 201 13.75 -3.95 -0.96
C THR A 201 12.23 -3.86 -0.99
N ASP A 202 11.57 -3.68 0.16
CA ASP A 202 10.12 -3.54 0.21
C ASP A 202 9.67 -2.31 -0.57
N VAL A 203 8.54 -2.44 -1.26
CA VAL A 203 7.85 -1.33 -1.93
C VAL A 203 6.38 -1.27 -1.51
N SER A 204 5.80 -0.07 -1.59
CA SER A 204 4.38 0.18 -1.39
C SER A 204 3.77 0.80 -2.64
N VAL A 205 2.51 0.49 -2.93
CA VAL A 205 1.76 1.11 -4.03
C VAL A 205 0.86 2.20 -3.48
N LEU A 206 0.96 3.40 -4.04
CA LEU A 206 0.09 4.53 -3.76
C LEU A 206 -0.86 4.73 -4.93
N VAL A 207 -2.16 4.71 -4.65
CA VAL A 207 -3.23 4.83 -5.65
C VAL A 207 -4.23 5.89 -5.23
N GLU A 208 -4.42 6.89 -6.07
CA GLU A 208 -5.59 7.77 -5.95
C GLU A 208 -6.79 7.15 -6.64
N THR A 209 -7.96 7.20 -6.03
CA THR A 209 -9.18 6.51 -6.51
C THR A 209 -10.28 7.49 -6.92
N LYS A 210 -11.25 6.99 -7.69
CA LYS A 210 -12.44 7.74 -8.16
C LYS A 210 -13.27 8.36 -7.04
N ASP A 211 -13.20 7.78 -5.84
CA ASP A 211 -13.89 8.28 -4.66
C ASP A 211 -13.07 9.35 -3.93
N ASN A 212 -12.08 9.94 -4.62
CA ASN A 212 -11.13 10.90 -4.10
C ASN A 212 -10.40 10.35 -2.87
N GLN A 213 -9.89 9.12 -2.95
CA GLN A 213 -9.10 8.53 -1.85
C GLN A 213 -7.71 8.16 -2.32
N LEU A 214 -6.68 8.61 -1.61
CA LEU A 214 -5.33 8.07 -1.69
C LEU A 214 -5.27 6.83 -0.81
N ILE A 215 -4.96 5.70 -1.42
CA ILE A 215 -4.83 4.37 -0.83
C ILE A 215 -3.36 3.95 -0.89
N ALA A 216 -2.80 3.57 0.25
CA ALA A 216 -1.53 2.86 0.33
C ALA A 216 -1.77 1.35 0.44
N ILE A 217 -1.13 0.57 -0.43
CA ILE A 217 -1.10 -0.90 -0.42
C ILE A 217 0.33 -1.31 -0.08
N ALA A 218 0.51 -1.96 1.06
CA ALA A 218 1.81 -2.37 1.58
C ALA A 218 1.65 -3.65 2.41
N ASP A 219 2.71 -4.47 2.47
CA ASP A 219 2.75 -5.65 3.33
C ASP A 219 2.81 -5.27 4.81
N TYR A 220 3.72 -4.35 5.15
CA TYR A 220 3.93 -3.86 6.51
C TYR A 220 3.98 -2.33 6.54
N ILE A 221 3.11 -1.70 7.34
CA ILE A 221 3.15 -0.24 7.58
C ILE A 221 3.56 0.00 9.04
N LEU A 222 4.80 0.45 9.26
CA LEU A 222 5.30 0.78 10.60
C LEU A 222 4.83 2.17 11.08
N GLN A 223 4.66 3.15 10.19
CA GLN A 223 4.17 4.48 10.57
C GLN A 223 3.77 5.31 9.34
N VAL A 224 2.67 6.07 9.42
CA VAL A 224 2.35 7.12 8.44
C VAL A 224 2.49 8.47 9.10
N THR A 225 3.48 9.24 8.65
CA THR A 225 3.67 10.61 9.12
C THR A 225 3.16 11.56 8.04
N TYR A 226 2.09 12.29 8.33
CA TYR A 226 1.67 13.40 7.48
C TYR A 226 2.51 14.63 7.81
N SER A 227 3.34 15.08 6.87
CA SER A 227 4.04 16.35 6.98
C SER A 227 3.40 17.37 6.06
N SER A 228 2.45 18.15 6.58
CA SER A 228 2.17 19.44 5.97
C SER A 228 3.44 20.28 6.09
N VAL A 229 4.12 20.56 4.98
CA VAL A 229 5.19 21.55 4.97
C VAL A 229 4.54 22.91 5.21
N LYS A 230 4.45 23.33 6.47
CA LYS A 230 4.28 24.74 6.79
C LYS A 230 5.58 25.42 6.39
N LYS A 231 5.61 26.07 5.23
CA LYS A 231 6.57 27.15 5.00
C LYS A 231 6.28 28.20 6.06
N THR A 232 7.09 28.23 7.11
CA THR A 232 7.17 29.40 7.99
C THR A 232 7.61 30.57 7.13
N CYS A 233 6.81 31.64 7.14
CA CYS A 233 7.20 32.93 6.61
C CYS A 233 8.30 33.55 7.48
#